data_AF-A0A7Y2JJ20-F1
#
_entry.id   AF-A0A7Y2JJ20-F1
#
_cell.length_a   1.000
_cell.length_b   1.000
_cell.length_c   1.000
_cell.angle_alpha   90.00
_cell.angle_beta   90.00
_cell.angle_gamma   90.00
#
_symmetry.space_group_name_H-M   'P 1'
#
loop_
_entity.id
_entity.type
_entity.pdbx_description
1 polymer ?
#
loop_
_entity_poly.entity_id
_entity_poly.type
_entity_poly.pdbx_seq_one_letter_code
_entity_poly.pdbx_strand_id
1 'polypeptide(L)'
;MATLRNAKRIVVKIGSALLVEGGSLRADWLASLAEDVAVCRARGQDVILVSSGSIALGRAVLDLPDGPLPLERSQAAAAVGQIRLARAYEEALQPHGITTAQVLMTLEDSGNRRRYLNSRATLETLLALGTVPIVNENDTIATDEIRFGDN
;
A
#
# COMPACT_ATOMS: atom_id res chain seq x y z
N MET A 1 -10.95 13.55 -20.37
CA MET A 1 -10.47 12.65 -19.29
C MET A 1 -11.25 11.35 -19.37
N ALA A 2 -10.60 10.19 -19.23
CA ALA A 2 -11.33 8.93 -19.09
C ALA A 2 -12.10 8.94 -17.78
N THR A 3 -13.39 8.57 -17.81
CA THR A 3 -14.16 8.32 -16.58
C THR A 3 -13.61 7.05 -15.91
N LEU A 4 -13.74 6.93 -14.58
CA LEU A 4 -13.25 5.76 -13.84
C LEU A 4 -13.74 4.42 -14.42
N ARG A 5 -14.96 4.39 -14.99
CA ARG A 5 -15.54 3.18 -15.62
C ARG A 5 -14.85 2.75 -16.91
N ASN A 6 -14.22 3.68 -17.61
CA ASN A 6 -13.58 3.44 -18.92
C ASN A 6 -12.05 3.40 -18.83
N ALA A 7 -11.48 3.61 -17.63
CA ALA A 7 -10.04 3.54 -17.41
C ALA A 7 -9.56 2.08 -17.56
N LYS A 8 -8.47 1.87 -18.30
CA LYS A 8 -7.83 0.53 -18.37
C LYS A 8 -7.09 0.18 -17.08
N ARG A 9 -6.54 1.20 -16.41
CA ARG A 9 -5.74 1.07 -15.20
C ARG A 9 -6.12 2.15 -14.21
N ILE A 10 -6.27 1.75 -12.96
CA ILE A 10 -6.66 2.60 -11.84
C ILE A 10 -5.59 2.47 -10.76
N VAL A 11 -5.09 3.61 -10.29
CA VAL A 11 -4.25 3.69 -9.09
C VAL A 11 -5.10 4.30 -7.99
N VAL A 12 -5.30 3.59 -6.90
CA VAL A 12 -6.07 4.06 -5.74
C VAL A 12 -5.09 4.32 -4.61
N LYS A 13 -5.04 5.56 -4.11
CA LYS A 13 -4.24 5.90 -2.94
C LYS A 13 -5.10 5.92 -1.68
N ILE A 14 -4.63 5.26 -0.63
CA ILE A 14 -5.29 5.11 0.65
C ILE A 14 -4.43 5.76 1.73
N GLY A 15 -4.91 6.87 2.30
CA GLY A 15 -4.25 7.54 3.41
C GLY A 15 -4.38 6.78 4.73
N SER A 16 -3.43 7.01 5.63
CA SER A 16 -3.36 6.30 6.92
C SER A 16 -4.64 6.46 7.75
N ALA A 17 -5.21 7.68 7.79
CA ALA A 17 -6.43 8.00 8.53
C ALA A 17 -7.69 7.26 8.04
N LEU A 18 -7.72 6.79 6.78
CA LEU A 18 -8.85 6.00 6.28
C LEU A 18 -8.75 4.53 6.68
N LEU A 19 -7.53 4.02 6.83
CA LEU A 19 -7.27 2.59 7.00
C LEU A 19 -7.01 2.20 8.46
N VAL A 20 -6.50 3.12 9.29
CA VAL A 20 -6.10 2.85 10.67
C VAL A 20 -6.85 3.78 11.63
N GLU A 21 -7.45 3.20 12.66
CA GLU A 21 -8.15 3.90 13.74
C GLU A 21 -7.71 3.30 15.08
N GLY A 22 -7.23 4.13 16.01
CA GLY A 22 -6.74 3.66 17.31
C GLY A 22 -5.61 2.62 17.24
N GLY A 23 -4.76 2.68 16.20
CA GLY A 23 -3.69 1.71 15.99
C GLY A 23 -4.14 0.37 15.41
N SER A 24 -5.42 0.21 15.09
CA SER A 24 -6.00 -1.00 14.49
C SER A 24 -6.55 -0.71 13.10
N LEU A 25 -6.64 -1.76 12.28
CA LEU A 25 -7.23 -1.65 10.94
C LEU A 25 -8.74 -1.43 11.02
N ARG A 26 -9.26 -0.55 10.15
CA ARG A 26 -10.70 -0.42 9.89
C ARG A 26 -11.13 -1.54 8.94
N ALA A 27 -11.28 -2.75 9.49
CA ALA A 27 -11.51 -3.97 8.72
C ALA A 27 -12.74 -3.88 7.80
N ASP A 28 -13.86 -3.33 8.29
CA ASP A 28 -15.08 -3.17 7.49
C ASP A 28 -14.87 -2.24 6.29
N TRP A 29 -14.13 -1.15 6.49
CA TRP A 29 -13.78 -0.22 5.40
C TRP A 29 -12.88 -0.88 4.36
N LEU A 30 -11.89 -1.66 4.82
CA LEU A 30 -11.00 -2.41 3.94
C LEU A 30 -11.74 -3.49 3.15
N ALA A 31 -12.73 -4.16 3.76
CA ALA A 31 -13.60 -5.11 3.08
C ALA A 31 -14.44 -4.43 1.98
N SER A 32 -15.03 -3.26 2.27
CA SER A 32 -15.73 -2.47 1.23
C SER A 32 -14.81 -2.05 0.09
N LEU A 33 -13.56 -1.65 0.39
CA LEU A 33 -12.57 -1.38 -0.66
C LEU A 33 -12.28 -2.62 -1.50
N ALA A 34 -12.16 -3.80 -0.88
CA ALA A 34 -11.91 -5.04 -1.59
C ALA A 34 -13.05 -5.40 -2.56
N GLU A 35 -14.31 -5.16 -2.16
CA GLU A 35 -15.47 -5.28 -3.05
C GLU A 35 -15.37 -4.34 -4.26
N ASP A 36 -15.05 -3.06 -4.05
CA ASP A 36 -14.88 -2.08 -5.13
C ASP A 36 -13.76 -2.49 -6.11
N VAL A 37 -12.65 -2.99 -5.58
CA VAL A 37 -11.54 -3.53 -6.37
C VAL A 37 -12.01 -4.74 -7.19
N ALA A 38 -12.76 -5.66 -6.59
CA ALA A 38 -13.33 -6.82 -7.29
C ALA A 38 -14.26 -6.41 -8.43
N VAL A 39 -15.11 -5.40 -8.23
CA VAL A 39 -15.99 -4.87 -9.29
C VAL A 39 -15.19 -4.22 -10.43
N CYS A 40 -14.07 -3.56 -10.14
CA CYS A 40 -13.18 -3.03 -11.18
C CYS A 40 -12.48 -4.16 -11.95
N ARG A 41 -11.97 -5.16 -11.23
CA ARG A 41 -11.30 -6.34 -11.83
C ARG A 41 -12.25 -7.15 -12.71
N ALA A 42 -13.51 -7.33 -12.30
CA ALA A 42 -14.54 -8.00 -13.08
C ALA A 42 -14.84 -7.28 -14.41
N ARG A 43 -14.56 -5.98 -14.50
CA ARG A 43 -14.65 -5.18 -15.73
C ARG A 43 -13.40 -5.24 -16.61
N GLY A 44 -12.38 -6.03 -16.22
CA GLY A 44 -11.11 -6.15 -16.93
C GLY A 44 -10.15 -4.98 -16.70
N GLN A 45 -10.32 -4.23 -15.61
CA GLN A 45 -9.44 -3.11 -15.26
C GLN A 45 -8.25 -3.59 -14.42
N ASP A 46 -7.07 -3.04 -14.69
CA ASP A 46 -5.92 -3.15 -13.81
C ASP A 46 -6.12 -2.23 -12.60
N VAL A 47 -5.84 -2.74 -11.39
CA VAL A 47 -5.91 -1.96 -10.15
C VAL A 47 -4.59 -2.06 -9.42
N ILE A 48 -4.05 -0.91 -9.01
CA ILE A 48 -2.89 -0.80 -8.12
C ILE A 48 -3.36 -0.04 -6.87
N LEU A 49 -3.06 -0.59 -5.70
CA LEU A 49 -3.34 0.06 -4.43
C LEU A 49 -2.05 0.68 -3.90
N VAL A 50 -2.07 1.97 -3.58
CA VAL A 50 -1.00 2.69 -2.91
C VAL A 50 -1.48 2.95 -1.48
N SER A 51 -0.88 2.30 -0.50
CA SER A 51 -1.36 2.38 0.88
C SER A 51 -0.36 3.07 1.79
N SER A 52 -0.86 3.80 2.78
CA SER A 52 -0.11 4.20 3.97
C SER A 52 -0.56 3.37 5.19
N GLY A 53 -0.05 3.70 6.39
CA GLY A 53 -0.54 3.13 7.66
C GLY A 53 0.39 2.12 8.35
N SER A 54 1.50 1.72 7.70
CA SER A 54 2.53 0.83 8.27
C SER A 54 3.01 1.32 9.64
N ILE A 55 3.41 2.59 9.75
CA ILE A 55 3.88 3.18 11.02
C ILE A 55 2.81 3.09 12.11
N ALA A 56 1.56 3.48 11.81
CA ALA A 56 0.49 3.50 12.81
C ALA A 56 0.17 2.10 13.35
N LEU A 57 0.15 1.08 12.48
CA LEU A 57 -0.05 -0.31 12.89
C LEU A 57 1.14 -0.84 13.70
N GLY A 58 2.37 -0.52 13.28
CA GLY A 58 3.56 -0.96 13.99
C GLY A 58 3.71 -0.33 15.36
N ARG A 59 3.29 0.93 15.53
CA ARG A 59 3.27 1.61 16.83
C ARG A 59 2.43 0.89 17.85
N ALA A 60 1.23 0.46 17.46
CA ALA A 60 0.33 -0.30 18.32
C ALA A 60 0.93 -1.66 18.71
N VAL A 61 1.64 -2.32 17.79
CA VAL A 61 2.28 -3.61 18.07
C VAL A 61 3.51 -3.47 18.98
N LEU A 62 4.23 -2.35 18.88
CA LEU A 62 5.47 -2.11 19.62
C LEU A 62 5.26 -1.29 20.91
N ASP A 63 4.02 -1.00 21.30
CA ASP A 63 3.68 -0.15 22.44
C ASP A 63 4.41 1.20 22.42
N LEU A 64 4.55 1.81 21.23
CA LEU A 64 5.20 3.11 21.08
C LEU A 64 4.21 4.24 21.43
N PRO A 65 4.67 5.31 22.11
CA PRO A 65 3.81 6.41 22.54
C PRO A 65 3.26 7.18 21.34
N ASP A 66 2.13 7.87 21.50
CA ASP A 66 1.56 8.80 20.52
C ASP A 66 2.46 10.03 20.24
N GLY A 67 2.21 10.71 19.12
CA GLY A 67 2.96 11.92 18.70
C GLY A 67 4.17 11.64 17.79
N PRO A 68 5.05 12.66 17.60
CA PRO A 68 6.24 12.52 16.76
C PRO A 68 7.21 11.45 17.27
N LEU A 69 7.68 10.60 16.36
CA LEU A 69 8.70 9.59 16.66
C LEU A 69 10.04 9.99 16.05
N PRO A 70 11.17 9.70 16.73
CA PRO A 70 12.49 9.67 16.09
C PRO A 70 12.47 8.77 14.85
N LEU A 71 13.30 9.11 13.86
CA LEU A 71 13.36 8.42 12.57
C LEU A 71 13.47 6.90 12.75
N GLU A 72 14.44 6.45 13.55
CA GLU A 72 14.71 5.04 13.81
C GLU A 72 13.52 4.29 14.42
N ARG A 73 12.70 4.96 15.25
CA ARG A 73 11.47 4.38 15.81
C ARG A 73 10.36 4.33 14.78
N SER A 74 10.24 5.35 13.94
CA SER A 74 9.30 5.33 12.81
C SER A 74 9.62 4.21 11.83
N GLN A 75 10.90 4.01 11.50
CA GLN A 75 11.35 2.93 10.62
C GLN A 75 11.10 1.55 11.24
N ALA A 76 11.39 1.37 12.53
CA ALA A 76 11.09 0.13 13.24
C ALA A 76 9.58 -0.16 13.27
N ALA A 77 8.75 0.85 13.55
CA ALA A 77 7.30 0.72 13.49
C ALA A 77 6.82 0.37 12.08
N ALA A 78 7.30 1.08 11.05
CA ALA A 78 6.94 0.79 9.67
C ALA A 78 7.27 -0.66 9.28
N ALA A 79 8.46 -1.16 9.61
CA ALA A 79 8.86 -2.53 9.31
C ALA A 79 7.93 -3.57 9.95
N VAL A 80 7.53 -3.36 11.21
CA VAL A 80 6.58 -4.24 11.91
C VAL A 80 5.17 -4.14 11.32
N GLY A 81 4.69 -2.92 11.12
CA GLY A 81 3.33 -2.68 10.65
C GLY A 81 3.14 -3.00 9.17
N GLN A 82 4.19 -3.00 8.36
CA GLN A 82 4.11 -3.41 6.95
C GLN A 82 3.66 -4.87 6.81
N ILE A 83 4.09 -5.75 7.72
CA ILE A 83 3.64 -7.15 7.75
C ILE A 83 2.13 -7.22 8.02
N ARG A 84 1.64 -6.40 8.98
CA ARG A 84 0.20 -6.33 9.30
C ARG A 84 -0.61 -5.77 8.14
N LEU A 85 -0.10 -4.73 7.50
CA LEU A 85 -0.71 -4.08 6.34
C LEU A 85 -0.83 -5.05 5.16
N ALA A 86 0.25 -5.72 4.80
CA ALA A 86 0.27 -6.69 3.70
C ALA A 86 -0.72 -7.83 3.94
N ARG A 87 -0.70 -8.40 5.15
CA ARG A 87 -1.62 -9.48 5.56
C ARG A 87 -3.08 -9.04 5.48
N ALA A 88 -3.39 -7.82 5.92
CA ALA A 88 -4.76 -7.32 5.90
C ALA A 88 -5.32 -7.17 4.48
N TYR A 89 -4.51 -6.64 3.55
CA TYR A 89 -4.92 -6.57 2.14
C TYR A 89 -5.08 -7.96 1.53
N GLU A 90 -4.15 -8.88 1.82
CA GLU A 90 -4.26 -10.28 1.37
C GLU A 90 -5.56 -10.92 1.88
N GLU A 91 -5.83 -10.84 3.18
CA GLU A 91 -7.05 -11.39 3.81
C GLU A 91 -8.33 -10.75 3.27
N ALA A 92 -8.33 -9.44 2.98
CA ALA A 92 -9.49 -8.75 2.43
C ALA A 92 -9.77 -9.10 0.97
N LEU A 93 -8.73 -9.31 0.15
CA LEU A 93 -8.86 -9.58 -1.29
C LEU A 93 -8.96 -11.07 -1.63
N GLN A 94 -8.50 -11.96 -0.74
CA GLN A 94 -8.53 -13.41 -0.92
C GLN A 94 -9.94 -13.99 -1.13
N PRO A 95 -11.01 -13.54 -0.43
CA PRO A 95 -12.38 -13.99 -0.69
C PRO A 95 -12.89 -13.69 -2.11
N HIS A 96 -12.31 -12.68 -2.77
CA HIS A 96 -12.65 -12.32 -4.15
C HIS A 96 -11.79 -13.05 -5.20
N GLY A 97 -10.92 -13.98 -4.78
CA GLY A 97 -9.99 -14.70 -5.65
C GLY A 97 -8.90 -13.80 -6.24
N ILE A 98 -8.60 -12.67 -5.58
CA ILE A 98 -7.62 -11.69 -6.04
C ILE A 98 -6.29 -11.93 -5.33
N THR A 99 -5.27 -12.29 -6.10
CA THR A 99 -3.90 -12.41 -5.60
C THR A 99 -3.28 -11.02 -5.43
N THR A 100 -2.77 -10.73 -4.23
CA THR A 100 -2.04 -9.49 -3.94
C THR A 100 -0.53 -9.66 -4.12
N ALA A 101 0.17 -8.57 -4.44
CA ALA A 101 1.63 -8.56 -4.49
C ALA A 101 2.20 -7.34 -3.76
N GLN A 102 3.05 -7.56 -2.76
CA GLN A 102 3.72 -6.48 -2.04
C GLN A 102 4.79 -5.84 -2.93
N VAL A 103 4.77 -4.51 -3.02
CA VAL A 103 5.81 -3.72 -3.66
C VAL A 103 6.24 -2.61 -2.69
N LEU A 104 7.53 -2.51 -2.42
CA LEU A 104 8.13 -1.43 -1.60
C LEU A 104 9.11 -0.66 -2.48
N MET A 105 9.00 0.66 -2.50
CA MET A 105 9.87 1.53 -3.28
C MET A 105 10.17 2.81 -2.50
N THR A 106 11.22 3.53 -2.88
CA THR A 106 11.44 4.92 -2.40
C THR A 106 11.31 5.90 -3.56
N LEU A 107 11.18 7.19 -3.26
CA LEU A 107 11.24 8.24 -4.27
C LEU A 107 12.51 8.16 -5.14
N GLU A 108 13.65 7.83 -4.52
CA GLU A 108 14.94 7.70 -5.21
C GLU A 108 14.95 6.62 -6.31
N ASP A 109 14.12 5.59 -6.17
CA ASP A 109 14.01 4.52 -7.16
C ASP A 109 13.44 5.03 -8.49
N SER A 110 12.66 6.12 -8.45
CA SER A 110 12.15 6.80 -9.64
C SER A 110 13.23 7.65 -10.34
N GLY A 111 14.17 8.21 -9.58
CA GLY A 111 15.26 9.04 -10.09
C GLY A 111 16.40 8.24 -10.72
N ASN A 112 16.58 6.97 -10.33
CA ASN A 112 17.57 6.09 -10.93
C ASN A 112 16.98 5.29 -12.10
N ARG A 113 17.48 5.54 -13.33
CA ARG A 113 16.96 4.91 -14.56
C ARG A 113 16.87 3.37 -14.49
N ARG A 114 17.90 2.71 -13.93
CA ARG A 114 17.93 1.25 -13.84
C ARG A 114 16.86 0.74 -12.86
N ARG A 115 16.75 1.37 -11.68
CA ARG A 115 15.75 1.00 -10.67
C ARG A 115 14.33 1.25 -11.20
N TYR A 116 14.08 2.42 -11.79
CA TYR A 116 12.81 2.74 -12.45
C TYR A 116 12.39 1.68 -13.47
N LEU A 117 13.30 1.26 -14.36
CA LEU A 117 12.99 0.25 -15.36
C LEU A 117 12.66 -1.11 -14.74
N ASN A 118 13.38 -1.50 -13.67
CA ASN A 118 13.12 -2.74 -12.95
C ASN A 118 11.76 -2.71 -12.22
N SER A 119 11.46 -1.62 -11.51
CA SER A 119 10.17 -1.45 -10.82
C SER A 119 9.01 -1.45 -11.81
N ARG A 120 9.15 -0.73 -12.93
CA ARG A 120 8.15 -0.74 -14.01
C ARG A 120 7.95 -2.14 -14.60
N ALA A 121 9.03 -2.84 -14.93
CA ALA A 121 8.95 -4.20 -15.48
C ALA A 121 8.26 -5.17 -14.52
N THR A 122 8.55 -5.06 -13.22
CA THR A 122 7.92 -5.86 -12.18
C THR A 122 6.41 -5.57 -12.10
N LEU A 123 6.02 -4.29 -12.01
CA LEU A 123 4.61 -3.89 -11.95
C LEU A 123 3.82 -4.33 -13.19
N GLU A 124 4.36 -4.16 -14.39
CA GLU A 124 3.68 -4.63 -15.62
C GLU A 124 3.54 -6.16 -15.63
N THR A 125 4.56 -6.89 -15.18
CA THR A 125 4.50 -8.35 -15.10
C THR A 125 3.46 -8.82 -14.08
N LEU A 126 3.42 -8.20 -12.90
CA LEU A 126 2.44 -8.47 -11.86
C LEU A 126 1.00 -8.26 -12.36
N LEU A 127 0.75 -7.18 -13.10
CA LEU A 127 -0.56 -6.90 -13.69
C LEU A 127 -0.92 -7.89 -14.80
N ALA A 128 0.04 -8.24 -15.65
CA ALA A 128 -0.15 -9.27 -16.69
C ALA A 128 -0.46 -10.66 -16.10
N LEU A 129 0.09 -10.97 -14.93
CA LEU A 129 -0.23 -12.18 -14.15
C LEU A 129 -1.57 -12.08 -13.40
N GLY A 130 -2.28 -10.96 -13.49
CA GLY A 130 -3.59 -10.76 -12.90
C GLY A 130 -3.58 -10.46 -11.39
N THR A 131 -2.45 -10.04 -10.84
CA THR A 131 -2.37 -9.64 -9.42
C THR A 131 -2.84 -8.20 -9.22
N VAL A 132 -3.13 -7.83 -7.97
CA VAL A 132 -3.30 -6.44 -7.52
C VAL A 132 -2.07 -6.05 -6.70
N PRO A 133 -1.17 -5.21 -7.22
CA PRO A 133 -0.03 -4.73 -6.47
C PRO A 133 -0.47 -3.80 -5.32
N ILE A 134 0.10 -4.04 -4.13
CA ILE A 134 0.00 -3.18 -2.95
C ILE A 134 1.34 -2.48 -2.80
N VAL A 135 1.38 -1.21 -3.21
CA VAL A 135 2.56 -0.36 -3.19
C VAL A 135 2.58 0.44 -1.90
N ASN A 136 3.71 0.44 -1.21
CA ASN A 136 3.99 1.35 -0.09
C ASN A 136 5.45 1.83 -0.18
N GLU A 137 5.79 2.86 0.59
CA GLU A 137 7.16 3.31 0.73
C GLU A 137 8.01 2.26 1.48
N ASN A 138 9.28 2.11 1.08
CA ASN A 138 10.26 1.35 1.83
C ASN A 138 10.85 2.20 2.96
N ASP A 139 10.06 2.40 4.02
CA ASP A 139 10.40 3.23 5.18
C ASP A 139 11.77 2.88 5.81
N THR A 140 12.22 1.62 5.73
CA THR A 140 13.51 1.19 6.31
C THR A 140 14.71 1.93 5.72
N ILE A 141 14.61 2.38 4.47
CA ILE A 141 15.67 3.09 3.76
C ILE A 141 15.25 4.50 3.29
N ALA A 142 13.97 4.86 3.42
CA ALA A 142 13.50 6.21 3.16
C ALA A 142 13.87 7.13 4.33
N THR A 143 14.54 8.25 4.03
CA THR A 143 14.97 9.24 5.04
C THR A 143 14.26 10.58 4.93
N ASP A 144 13.60 10.83 3.80
CA ASP A 144 13.19 12.19 3.41
C ASP A 144 11.71 12.48 3.71
N GLU A 145 10.85 11.46 3.71
CA GLU A 145 9.39 11.63 3.75
C GLU A 145 8.73 11.39 5.12
N ILE A 146 9.43 10.85 6.13
CA ILE A 146 8.84 10.70 7.48
C ILE A 146 8.47 12.08 8.11
N ARG A 147 8.91 13.20 7.52
CA ARG A 147 8.55 14.57 7.92
C ARG A 147 7.31 15.14 7.24
N PHE A 148 6.89 14.62 6.08
CA PHE A 148 5.70 15.09 5.36
C PHE A 148 4.79 13.90 5.10
N GLY A 149 3.92 13.62 6.07
CA GLY A 149 3.03 12.48 6.06
C GLY A 149 2.02 12.47 4.91
N ASP A 150 1.72 11.24 4.49
CA ASP A 150 0.76 10.78 3.49
C ASP A 150 1.30 10.67 2.04
N ASN A 151 1.46 9.40 1.61
CA ASN A 151 1.81 8.95 0.26
C ASN A 151 0.79 9.35 -0.83
#